data_AF-A0A9X4BG39-F1
#
_entry.id   AF-A0A9X4BG39-F1
#
_cell.length_a   1.000
_cell.length_b   1.000
_cell.length_c   1.000
_cell.angle_alpha   90.00
_cell.angle_beta   90.00
_cell.angle_gamma   90.00
#
_symmetry.space_group_name_H-M   'P 1'
#
loop_
_entity.id
_entity.type
_entity.pdbx_description
1 polymer ?
#
loop_
_entity_poly.entity_id
_entity_poly.type
_entity_poly.pdbx_seq_one_letter_code
_entity_poly.pdbx_strand_id
1 'polypeptide(L)'
;MVQLWKICDCITIAGMSRKRTGMMQPALRHAGEARGIARSERYISTEQQRQEQARDDRLIQRALAVIESRARDPGALLAKPSLVADWFRLRLGAYEREVFAVAWLDVRHRLIEFRELFAGTIDRTEVHLREVVKSALACNAAAAVFAHNHPSGYAEPSQLDIELTEYLQVNLGALGVAVLDHLVVTTRSAVSVYGSPLRIKALHRLSPPIPGAETSGRKPGRTARKRDE
;
A
#
# COMPACT_ATOMS: atom_id res chain seq x y z
N MET A 1 15.80 25.12 19.62
CA MET A 1 16.31 26.49 19.84
C MET A 1 17.43 26.76 18.84
N VAL A 2 17.15 27.68 17.90
CA VAL A 2 18.05 28.66 17.20
C VAL A 2 19.32 28.11 16.50
N GLN A 3 19.72 28.44 15.27
CA GLN A 3 19.58 29.64 14.40
C GLN A 3 19.53 29.19 12.92
N LEU A 4 18.62 29.66 12.06
CA LEU A 4 18.61 30.96 11.34
C LEU A 4 19.93 31.27 10.63
N TRP A 5 19.89 31.39 9.30
CA TRP A 5 20.50 32.52 8.58
C TRP A 5 19.74 32.77 7.26
N LYS A 6 19.11 33.94 7.21
CA LYS A 6 18.65 34.63 6.00
C LYS A 6 19.85 35.37 5.42
N ILE A 7 20.01 35.38 4.10
CA ILE A 7 20.68 36.48 3.40
C ILE A 7 19.78 36.90 2.24
N CYS A 8 19.15 38.06 2.41
CA CYS A 8 18.80 38.96 1.32
C CYS A 8 20.06 39.74 0.95
N ASP A 9 20.25 40.07 -0.33
CA ASP A 9 20.81 41.36 -0.69
C ASP A 9 20.09 41.92 -1.91
N CYS A 10 19.47 43.08 -1.68
CA CYS A 10 18.90 43.98 -2.67
C CYS A 10 20.01 44.89 -3.18
N ILE A 11 20.24 44.95 -4.49
CA ILE A 11 20.83 46.13 -5.12
C ILE A 11 20.01 46.45 -6.38
N THR A 12 19.13 47.45 -6.24
CA THR A 12 18.51 48.19 -7.33
C THR A 12 19.41 49.38 -7.64
N ILE A 13 19.96 49.46 -8.86
CA ILE A 13 20.62 50.67 -9.37
C ILE A 13 19.77 51.23 -10.50
N ALA A 14 19.37 52.49 -10.35
CA ALA A 14 18.76 53.31 -11.38
C ALA A 14 19.84 53.95 -12.27
N GLY A 15 19.54 54.16 -13.55
CA GLY A 15 20.02 55.34 -14.28
C GLY A 15 20.82 55.13 -15.58
N MET A 16 20.19 55.58 -16.67
CA MET A 16 20.76 56.43 -17.74
C MET A 16 21.45 55.79 -18.97
N SER A 17 20.75 56.02 -20.09
CA SER A 17 21.14 56.10 -21.50
C SER A 17 22.49 56.78 -21.80
N ARG A 18 23.32 56.17 -22.68
CA ARG A 18 23.74 56.74 -23.98
C ARG A 18 24.74 55.86 -24.76
N LYS A 19 24.42 55.72 -26.06
CA LYS A 19 25.26 55.74 -27.29
C LYS A 19 26.34 54.67 -27.56
N ARG A 20 26.21 54.11 -28.78
CA ARG A 20 27.19 53.34 -29.56
C ARG A 20 28.47 54.14 -29.84
N THR A 21 29.61 53.45 -29.79
CA THR A 21 30.68 53.50 -30.81
C THR A 21 31.54 52.24 -30.68
N GLY A 22 31.86 51.61 -31.81
CA GLY A 22 32.59 50.35 -31.85
C GLY A 22 34.08 50.52 -31.62
N MET A 23 34.71 49.47 -31.09
CA MET A 23 36.10 49.12 -31.36
C MET A 23 36.29 47.61 -31.24
N MET A 24 36.99 47.07 -32.22
CA MET A 24 37.43 45.69 -32.39
C MET A 24 38.51 45.37 -31.36
N GLN A 25 38.39 44.27 -30.61
CA GLN A 25 39.53 43.63 -29.93
C GLN A 25 39.47 42.10 -30.08
N PRO A 26 40.63 41.44 -30.16
CA PRO A 26 40.73 40.09 -30.71
C PRO A 26 40.57 38.98 -29.65
N ALA A 27 40.08 37.84 -30.13
CA ALA A 27 40.33 36.48 -29.65
C ALA A 27 40.55 36.25 -28.14
N LEU A 28 39.45 35.97 -27.43
CA LEU A 28 39.47 35.07 -26.27
C LEU A 28 38.89 33.72 -26.69
N ARG A 29 39.75 32.88 -27.29
CA ARG A 29 39.56 31.42 -27.24
C ARG A 29 39.96 31.01 -25.83
N HIS A 30 39.01 30.59 -25.00
CA HIS A 30 39.13 29.66 -23.84
C HIS A 30 37.89 29.75 -22.93
N ALA A 31 36.69 29.63 -23.51
CA ALA A 31 35.43 29.50 -22.76
C ALA A 31 34.68 28.18 -23.07
N GLY A 32 35.37 27.21 -23.68
CA GLY A 32 34.81 25.91 -24.09
C GLY A 32 35.02 24.79 -23.06
N GLU A 33 36.15 24.77 -22.35
CA GLU A 33 36.53 23.63 -21.49
C GLU A 33 35.82 23.63 -20.12
N ALA A 34 35.68 24.79 -19.47
CA ALA A 34 35.01 24.88 -18.17
C ALA A 34 33.50 24.52 -18.23
N ARG A 35 32.85 24.71 -19.39
CA ARG A 35 31.44 24.31 -19.61
C ARG A 35 31.28 22.82 -19.87
N GLY A 36 32.32 22.13 -20.36
CA GLY A 36 32.32 20.69 -20.58
C GLY A 36 32.46 19.90 -19.28
N ILE A 37 33.37 20.35 -18.40
CA ILE A 37 33.67 19.69 -17.12
C ILE A 37 32.45 19.71 -16.18
N ALA A 38 31.82 20.88 -15.99
CA ALA A 38 30.60 21.01 -15.16
C ALA A 38 29.34 20.31 -15.72
N ARG A 39 29.38 19.88 -17.00
CA ARG A 39 28.34 19.04 -17.63
C ARG A 39 28.66 17.55 -17.41
N SER A 40 29.93 17.18 -17.47
CA SER A 40 30.41 15.81 -17.20
C SER A 40 30.27 15.43 -15.72
N GLU A 41 30.56 16.34 -14.78
CA GLU A 41 30.41 16.08 -13.34
C GLU A 41 28.94 15.90 -12.93
N ARG A 42 28.03 16.72 -13.46
CA ARG A 42 26.58 16.56 -13.26
C ARG A 42 26.04 15.28 -13.90
N TYR A 43 26.59 14.86 -15.04
CA TYR A 43 26.19 13.61 -15.68
C TYR A 43 26.68 12.39 -14.88
N ILE A 44 27.92 12.42 -14.39
CA ILE A 44 28.49 11.37 -13.54
C ILE A 44 27.71 11.25 -12.22
N SER A 45 27.32 12.36 -11.58
CA SER A 45 26.53 12.32 -10.35
C SER A 45 25.15 11.70 -10.56
N THR A 46 24.48 12.00 -11.68
CA THR A 46 23.17 11.39 -11.98
C THR A 46 23.27 9.89 -12.28
N GLU A 47 24.36 9.44 -12.91
CA GLU A 47 24.58 8.02 -13.19
C GLU A 47 24.90 7.24 -11.91
N GLN A 48 25.74 7.80 -11.04
CA GLN A 48 26.02 7.22 -9.72
C GLN A 48 24.74 7.11 -8.87
N GLN A 49 23.90 8.14 -8.87
CA GLN A 49 22.64 8.14 -8.13
C GLN A 49 21.65 7.09 -8.68
N ARG A 50 21.58 6.91 -10.00
CA ARG A 50 20.78 5.82 -10.61
C ARG A 50 21.31 4.44 -10.25
N GLN A 51 22.62 4.28 -10.18
CA GLN A 51 23.25 3.01 -9.80
C GLN A 51 23.00 2.67 -8.33
N GLU A 52 23.07 3.67 -7.45
CA GLU A 52 22.72 3.52 -6.04
C GLU A 52 21.25 3.14 -5.88
N GLN A 53 20.34 3.88 -6.53
CA GLN A 53 18.91 3.58 -6.48
C GLN A 53 18.60 2.18 -7.03
N ALA A 54 19.23 1.78 -8.14
CA ALA A 54 19.07 0.43 -8.67
C ALA A 54 19.62 -0.68 -7.74
N ARG A 55 20.61 -0.37 -6.89
CA ARG A 55 21.09 -1.30 -5.86
C ARG A 55 20.09 -1.40 -4.72
N ASP A 56 19.56 -0.27 -4.26
CA ASP A 56 18.55 -0.21 -3.20
C ASP A 56 17.28 -0.95 -3.61
N ASP A 57 16.81 -0.74 -4.84
CA ASP A 57 15.67 -1.45 -5.41
C ASP A 57 15.89 -2.97 -5.40
N ARG A 58 17.09 -3.44 -5.75
CA ARG A 58 17.43 -4.87 -5.67
C ARG A 58 17.44 -5.39 -4.24
N LEU A 59 17.90 -4.60 -3.27
CA LEU A 59 17.86 -4.97 -1.85
C LEU A 59 16.42 -5.10 -1.36
N ILE A 60 15.54 -4.16 -1.73
CA ILE A 60 14.11 -4.19 -1.40
C ILE A 60 13.46 -5.44 -2.01
N GLN A 61 13.69 -5.71 -3.30
CA GLN A 61 13.14 -6.91 -3.97
C GLN A 61 13.60 -8.21 -3.30
N ARG A 62 14.87 -8.26 -2.86
CA ARG A 62 15.38 -9.42 -2.12
C ARG A 62 14.72 -9.55 -0.75
N ALA A 63 14.52 -8.45 -0.04
CA ALA A 63 13.82 -8.45 1.25
C ALA A 63 12.37 -8.93 1.10
N LEU A 64 11.65 -8.46 0.08
CA LEU A 64 10.29 -8.91 -0.25
C LEU A 64 10.25 -10.42 -0.52
N ALA A 65 11.17 -10.94 -1.33
CA ALA A 65 11.25 -12.37 -1.63
C ALA A 65 11.50 -13.23 -0.36
N VAL A 66 12.34 -12.76 0.57
CA VAL A 66 12.58 -13.44 1.85
C VAL A 66 11.33 -13.45 2.72
N ILE A 67 10.61 -12.33 2.78
CA ILE A 67 9.36 -12.22 3.52
C ILE A 67 8.31 -13.18 2.92
N GLU A 68 8.14 -13.20 1.61
CA GLU A 68 7.19 -14.07 0.91
C GLU A 68 7.50 -15.54 1.08
N SER A 69 8.78 -15.90 1.02
CA SER A 69 9.20 -17.28 1.30
C SER A 69 8.77 -17.73 2.69
N ARG A 70 8.88 -16.85 3.70
CA ARG A 70 8.45 -17.13 5.08
C ARG A 70 6.93 -17.09 5.22
N ALA A 71 6.24 -16.24 4.47
CA ALA A 71 4.78 -16.13 4.47
C ALA A 71 4.07 -17.38 3.92
N ARG A 72 4.80 -18.26 3.22
CA ARG A 72 4.31 -19.57 2.78
C ARG A 72 4.31 -20.62 3.90
N ASP A 73 4.98 -20.35 5.02
CA ASP A 73 4.88 -21.20 6.20
C ASP A 73 3.50 -21.02 6.87
N PRO A 74 2.82 -22.09 7.27
CA PRO A 74 1.49 -22.00 7.90
C PRO A 74 1.46 -21.02 9.08
N GLY A 75 0.54 -20.05 9.04
CA GLY A 75 0.34 -19.09 10.12
C GLY A 75 1.45 -18.05 10.32
N ALA A 76 2.50 -18.01 9.49
CA ALA A 76 3.61 -17.07 9.65
C ALA A 76 3.17 -15.61 9.55
N LEU A 77 2.24 -15.30 8.64
CA LEU A 77 1.64 -13.96 8.51
C LEU A 77 0.86 -13.56 9.76
N LEU A 78 0.12 -14.50 10.36
CA LEU A 78 -0.62 -14.26 11.60
C LEU A 78 0.28 -14.06 12.81
N ALA A 79 1.42 -14.75 12.86
CA ALA A 79 2.32 -14.73 13.99
C ALA A 79 3.01 -13.37 14.18
N LYS A 80 3.22 -12.63 13.09
CA LYS A 80 3.88 -11.31 13.11
C LYS A 80 3.14 -10.33 12.19
N PRO A 81 2.07 -9.69 12.68
CA PRO A 81 1.32 -8.70 11.90
C PRO A 81 2.17 -7.53 11.38
N SER A 82 3.22 -7.14 12.13
CA SER A 82 4.18 -6.13 11.68
C SER A 82 4.93 -6.51 10.40
N LEU A 83 5.22 -7.80 10.20
CA LEU A 83 5.89 -8.29 9.00
C LEU A 83 4.98 -8.19 7.77
N VAL A 84 3.67 -8.37 7.95
CA VAL A 84 2.66 -8.16 6.89
C VAL A 84 2.57 -6.68 6.52
N ALA A 85 2.51 -5.81 7.53
CA ALA A 85 2.51 -4.36 7.33
C ALA A 85 3.78 -3.86 6.62
N ASP A 86 4.96 -4.29 7.06
CA ASP A 86 6.23 -3.90 6.42
C ASP A 86 6.31 -4.42 4.99
N TRP A 87 5.82 -5.62 4.72
CA TRP A 87 5.74 -6.17 3.37
C TRP A 87 4.84 -5.33 2.45
N PHE A 88 3.63 -4.96 2.90
CA PHE A 88 2.76 -4.06 2.13
C PHE A 88 3.35 -2.66 1.99
N ARG A 89 4.05 -2.13 3.00
CA ARG A 89 4.75 -0.83 2.89
C ARG A 89 5.86 -0.85 1.85
N LEU A 90 6.67 -1.90 1.82
CA LEU A 90 7.73 -2.07 0.82
C LEU A 90 7.17 -2.27 -0.59
N ARG A 91 5.98 -2.87 -0.72
CA ARG A 91 5.27 -3.08 -1.99
C ARG A 91 4.59 -1.81 -2.51
N LEU A 92 3.85 -1.12 -1.64
CA LEU A 92 2.89 -0.10 -2.06
C LEU A 92 3.25 1.32 -1.63
N GLY A 93 4.01 1.47 -0.54
CA GLY A 93 4.16 2.76 0.15
C GLY A 93 4.81 3.86 -0.69
N ALA A 94 5.57 3.49 -1.73
CA ALA A 94 6.26 4.42 -2.63
C ALA A 94 5.45 4.80 -3.88
N TYR A 95 4.25 4.25 -4.09
CA TYR A 95 3.42 4.67 -5.23
C TYR A 95 2.92 6.11 -5.05
N GLU A 96 2.99 6.89 -6.13
CA GLU A 96 2.53 8.29 -6.20
C GLU A 96 1.01 8.43 -6.35
N ARG A 97 0.33 7.31 -6.62
CA ARG A 97 -1.13 7.17 -6.70
C ARG A 97 -1.58 6.10 -5.73
N GLU A 98 -2.85 6.10 -5.38
CA GLU A 98 -3.42 5.02 -4.60
C GLU A 98 -3.48 3.73 -5.41
N VAL A 99 -3.06 2.64 -4.78
CA VAL A 99 -3.09 1.29 -5.33
C VAL A 99 -3.73 0.39 -4.28
N PHE A 100 -4.86 -0.22 -4.64
CA PHE A 100 -5.55 -1.20 -3.81
C PHE A 100 -5.08 -2.60 -4.19
N ALA A 101 -4.56 -3.34 -3.22
CA ALA A 101 -3.96 -4.65 -3.40
C ALA A 101 -4.45 -5.65 -2.35
N VAL A 102 -4.13 -6.91 -2.60
CA VAL A 102 -4.56 -8.04 -1.77
C VAL A 102 -3.47 -9.11 -1.67
N ALA A 103 -3.35 -9.70 -0.49
CA ALA A 103 -2.71 -10.98 -0.29
C ALA A 103 -3.78 -12.07 -0.13
N TRP A 104 -3.86 -12.96 -1.10
CA TRP A 104 -4.73 -14.14 -1.06
C TRP A 104 -4.07 -15.25 -0.27
N LEU A 105 -4.83 -15.84 0.64
CA LEU A 105 -4.35 -16.85 1.57
C LEU A 105 -5.18 -18.12 1.50
N ASP A 106 -4.55 -19.25 1.79
CA ASP A 106 -5.25 -20.53 1.93
C ASP A 106 -5.84 -20.74 3.34
N VAL A 107 -6.47 -21.89 3.57
CA VAL A 107 -7.10 -22.26 4.86
C VAL A 107 -6.11 -22.35 6.04
N ARG A 108 -4.80 -22.41 5.78
CA ARG A 108 -3.74 -22.37 6.79
C ARG A 108 -3.05 -21.00 6.87
N HIS A 109 -3.65 -19.99 6.23
CA HIS A 109 -3.15 -18.62 6.11
C HIS A 109 -1.75 -18.54 5.47
N ARG A 110 -1.44 -19.44 4.53
CA ARG A 110 -0.24 -19.35 3.70
C ARG A 110 -0.52 -18.43 2.54
N LEU A 111 0.45 -17.58 2.19
CA LEU A 111 0.37 -16.74 1.00
C LEU A 111 0.26 -17.59 -0.27
N ILE A 112 -0.85 -17.45 -1.00
CA ILE A 112 -1.05 -18.03 -2.33
C ILE A 112 -0.49 -17.06 -3.36
N GLU A 113 -1.01 -15.84 -3.36
CA GLU A 113 -0.70 -14.82 -4.37
C GLU A 113 -0.84 -13.41 -3.77
N PHE A 114 0.00 -12.50 -4.22
CA PHE A 114 -0.17 -11.06 -4.05
C PHE A 114 -0.64 -10.45 -5.37
N ARG A 115 -1.63 -9.56 -5.32
CA ARG A 115 -2.12 -8.86 -6.52
C ARG A 115 -2.46 -7.40 -6.22
N GLU A 116 -1.96 -6.51 -7.07
CA GLU A 116 -2.47 -5.14 -7.19
C GLU A 116 -3.75 -5.21 -8.04
N LEU A 117 -4.90 -4.93 -7.43
CA LEU A 117 -6.20 -5.10 -8.09
C LEU A 117 -6.65 -3.83 -8.81
N PHE A 118 -6.42 -2.68 -8.20
CA PHE A 118 -6.86 -1.40 -8.72
C PHE A 118 -5.81 -0.32 -8.49
N ALA A 119 -5.73 0.62 -9.41
CA ALA A 119 -4.91 1.82 -9.26
C ALA A 119 -5.79 3.03 -9.55
N GLY A 120 -5.83 3.96 -8.59
CA GLY A 120 -6.69 5.13 -8.61
C GLY A 120 -5.95 6.43 -8.91
N THR A 121 -6.50 7.51 -8.36
CA THR A 121 -5.93 8.85 -8.40
C THR A 121 -5.00 9.06 -7.20
N ILE A 122 -4.69 10.31 -6.87
CA ILE A 122 -3.85 10.66 -5.72
C ILE A 122 -4.55 10.49 -4.37
N ASP A 123 -5.89 10.44 -4.36
CA ASP A 123 -6.73 10.55 -3.16
C ASP A 123 -7.85 9.50 -3.05
N ARG A 124 -8.06 8.68 -4.08
CA ARG A 124 -9.04 7.58 -4.05
C ARG A 124 -8.76 6.52 -5.11
N THR A 125 -9.20 5.30 -4.85
CA THR A 125 -9.30 4.21 -5.82
C THR A 125 -10.71 3.62 -5.85
N GLU A 126 -11.26 3.43 -7.05
CA GLU A 126 -12.54 2.74 -7.22
C GLU A 126 -12.32 1.21 -7.20
N VAL A 127 -13.03 0.52 -6.31
CA VAL A 127 -12.89 -0.93 -6.10
C VAL A 127 -14.19 -1.62 -6.49
N HIS A 128 -14.11 -2.52 -7.49
CA HIS A 128 -15.26 -3.26 -7.98
C HIS A 128 -15.29 -4.69 -7.43
N LEU A 129 -16.34 -5.02 -6.66
CA LEU A 129 -16.49 -6.34 -6.03
C LEU A 129 -16.38 -7.50 -7.02
N ARG A 130 -16.91 -7.35 -8.25
CA ARG A 130 -16.85 -8.40 -9.29
C ARG A 130 -15.41 -8.84 -9.57
N GLU A 131 -14.48 -7.89 -9.67
CA GLU A 131 -13.08 -8.21 -9.97
C GLU A 131 -12.36 -8.77 -8.74
N VAL A 132 -12.70 -8.30 -7.53
CA VAL A 132 -12.21 -8.88 -6.28
C VAL A 132 -12.62 -10.35 -6.16
N VAL A 133 -13.91 -10.64 -6.36
CA VAL A 133 -14.46 -12.01 -6.31
C VAL A 133 -13.83 -12.90 -7.38
N LYS A 134 -13.74 -12.42 -8.62
CA LYS A 134 -13.09 -13.15 -9.72
C LYS A 134 -11.64 -13.51 -9.36
N SER A 135 -10.89 -12.57 -8.78
CA SER A 135 -9.53 -12.80 -8.34
C SER A 135 -9.43 -13.82 -7.20
N ALA A 136 -10.31 -13.74 -6.20
CA ALA A 136 -10.33 -14.67 -5.07
C ALA A 136 -10.58 -16.11 -5.54
N LEU A 137 -11.60 -16.29 -6.39
CA LEU A 137 -11.98 -17.60 -6.91
C LEU A 137 -10.93 -18.18 -7.86
N ALA A 138 -10.28 -17.35 -8.68
CA ALA A 138 -9.24 -17.80 -9.61
C ALA A 138 -8.04 -18.47 -8.91
N CYS A 139 -7.76 -18.13 -7.65
CA CYS A 139 -6.66 -18.71 -6.87
C CYS A 139 -7.13 -19.61 -5.71
N ASN A 140 -8.43 -19.94 -5.63
CA ASN A 140 -9.02 -20.69 -4.51
C ASN A 140 -8.66 -20.11 -3.13
N ALA A 141 -8.74 -18.79 -3.00
CA ALA A 141 -8.48 -18.11 -1.72
C ALA A 141 -9.50 -18.53 -0.66
N ALA A 142 -9.05 -18.77 0.56
CA ALA A 142 -9.89 -18.95 1.74
C ALA A 142 -9.89 -17.71 2.65
N ALA A 143 -8.88 -16.84 2.50
CA ALA A 143 -8.78 -15.60 3.25
C ALA A 143 -8.04 -14.51 2.46
N ALA A 144 -8.20 -13.27 2.89
CA ALA A 144 -7.62 -12.09 2.29
C ALA A 144 -7.09 -11.12 3.35
N VAL A 145 -5.96 -10.50 3.05
CA VAL A 145 -5.54 -9.25 3.69
C VAL A 145 -5.47 -8.18 2.60
N PHE A 146 -6.27 -7.13 2.76
CA PHE A 146 -6.26 -6.00 1.84
C PHE A 146 -5.23 -4.95 2.28
N ALA A 147 -4.76 -4.18 1.32
CA ALA A 147 -4.03 -2.95 1.61
C ALA A 147 -4.23 -1.91 0.52
N HIS A 148 -4.15 -0.64 0.88
CA HIS A 148 -3.92 0.43 -0.08
C HIS A 148 -2.96 1.46 0.49
N ASN A 149 -2.26 2.18 -0.39
CA ASN A 149 -1.39 3.27 0.04
C ASN A 149 -2.10 4.62 -0.01
N HIS A 150 -1.72 5.51 0.92
CA HIS A 150 -2.02 6.94 0.83
C HIS A 150 -0.76 7.71 0.42
N PRO A 151 -0.68 8.27 -0.80
CA PRO A 151 0.44 9.11 -1.23
C PRO A 151 0.67 10.34 -0.34
N SER A 152 -0.38 10.79 0.37
CA SER A 152 -0.32 11.90 1.33
C SER A 152 0.65 11.68 2.50
N GLY A 153 1.01 10.41 2.78
CA GLY A 153 1.87 10.04 3.90
C GLY A 153 1.15 9.89 5.25
N TYR A 154 -0.17 10.07 5.29
CA TYR A 154 -1.00 9.82 6.48
C TYR A 154 -1.72 8.48 6.34
N ALA A 155 -1.44 7.54 7.25
CA ALA A 155 -2.02 6.20 7.23
C ALA A 155 -3.39 6.11 7.94
N GLU A 156 -4.01 7.23 8.30
CA GLU A 156 -5.32 7.21 8.94
C GLU A 156 -6.39 6.81 7.92
N PRO A 157 -7.22 5.77 8.20
CA PRO A 157 -8.28 5.35 7.28
C PRO A 157 -9.36 6.42 7.17
N SER A 158 -9.84 6.64 5.96
CA SER A 158 -11.02 7.46 5.69
C SER A 158 -12.31 6.69 6.00
N GLN A 159 -13.42 7.43 6.05
CA GLN A 159 -14.75 6.82 6.17
C GLN A 159 -15.06 5.87 4.99
N LEU A 160 -14.59 6.21 3.78
CA LEU A 160 -14.77 5.36 2.60
C LEU A 160 -14.00 4.05 2.71
N ASP A 161 -12.81 4.06 3.33
CA ASP A 161 -12.03 2.84 3.55
C ASP A 161 -12.72 1.89 4.50
N ILE A 162 -13.34 2.43 5.56
CA ILE A 162 -14.11 1.65 6.53
C ILE A 162 -15.31 1.01 5.84
N GLU A 163 -16.11 1.81 5.11
CA GLU A 163 -17.30 1.34 4.40
C GLU A 163 -16.95 0.28 3.34
N LEU A 164 -15.88 0.50 2.57
CA LEU A 164 -15.38 -0.48 1.60
C LEU A 164 -14.97 -1.78 2.30
N THR A 165 -14.27 -1.70 3.43
CA THR A 165 -13.82 -2.88 4.19
C THR A 165 -15.00 -3.72 4.67
N GLU A 166 -16.01 -3.08 5.25
CA GLU A 166 -17.21 -3.74 5.73
C GLU A 166 -17.98 -4.38 4.56
N TYR A 167 -18.11 -3.66 3.46
CA TYR A 167 -18.73 -4.17 2.24
C TYR A 167 -18.02 -5.42 1.69
N LEU A 168 -16.69 -5.39 1.60
CA LEU A 168 -15.89 -6.54 1.17
C LEU A 168 -16.00 -7.71 2.14
N GLN A 169 -15.98 -7.44 3.46
CA GLN A 169 -16.09 -8.47 4.50
C GLN A 169 -17.40 -9.24 4.40
N VAL A 170 -18.53 -8.56 4.21
CA VAL A 170 -19.84 -9.21 4.07
C VAL A 170 -19.90 -10.06 2.80
N ASN A 171 -19.53 -9.49 1.65
CA ASN A 171 -19.69 -10.16 0.36
C ASN A 171 -18.71 -11.32 0.16
N LEU A 172 -17.44 -11.17 0.57
CA LEU A 172 -16.48 -12.27 0.50
C LEU A 172 -16.77 -13.35 1.53
N GLY A 173 -17.28 -12.97 2.71
CA GLY A 173 -17.72 -13.92 3.73
C GLY A 173 -18.84 -14.83 3.24
N ALA A 174 -19.78 -14.33 2.43
CA ALA A 174 -20.82 -15.14 1.79
C ALA A 174 -20.27 -16.19 0.82
N LEU A 175 -19.06 -15.99 0.29
CA LEU A 175 -18.35 -16.92 -0.59
C LEU A 175 -17.36 -17.81 0.16
N GLY A 176 -17.29 -17.71 1.49
CA GLY A 176 -16.34 -18.47 2.31
C GLY A 176 -14.91 -17.91 2.29
N VAL A 177 -14.72 -16.65 1.87
CA VAL A 177 -13.42 -15.97 1.88
C VAL A 177 -13.37 -14.96 3.03
N ALA A 178 -12.55 -15.23 4.05
CA ALA A 178 -12.47 -14.37 5.23
C ALA A 178 -11.56 -13.15 4.99
N VAL A 179 -12.06 -11.95 5.25
CA VAL A 179 -11.24 -10.73 5.28
C VAL A 179 -10.61 -10.62 6.67
N LEU A 180 -9.30 -10.82 6.76
CA LEU A 180 -8.59 -10.89 8.04
C LEU A 180 -8.12 -9.53 8.55
N ASP A 181 -7.72 -8.65 7.63
CA ASP A 181 -7.33 -7.28 7.89
C ASP A 181 -7.40 -6.43 6.61
N HIS A 182 -7.42 -5.11 6.78
CA HIS A 182 -7.23 -4.13 5.71
C HIS A 182 -6.27 -3.05 6.22
N LEU A 183 -5.13 -2.89 5.53
CA LEU A 183 -4.06 -1.98 5.92
C LEU A 183 -4.01 -0.74 5.05
N VAL A 184 -4.07 0.43 5.67
CA VAL A 184 -3.67 1.69 5.04
C VAL A 184 -2.17 1.85 5.24
N VAL A 185 -1.41 1.97 4.15
CA VAL A 185 0.06 2.03 4.21
C VAL A 185 0.63 3.31 3.64
N THR A 186 1.79 3.69 4.14
CA THR A 186 2.60 4.80 3.63
C THR A 186 4.05 4.37 3.61
N THR A 187 4.95 5.21 3.10
CA THR A 187 6.40 4.97 3.23
C THR A 187 6.84 4.80 4.69
N ARG A 188 6.15 5.44 5.66
CA ARG A 188 6.60 5.52 7.06
C ARG A 188 5.83 4.66 8.04
N SER A 189 4.58 4.35 7.75
CA SER A 189 3.69 3.69 8.69
C SER A 189 2.64 2.83 7.99
N ALA A 190 1.99 1.97 8.76
CA ALA A 190 0.84 1.20 8.34
C ALA A 190 -0.15 1.12 9.50
N VAL A 191 -1.44 1.22 9.21
CA VAL A 191 -2.52 1.19 10.18
C VAL A 191 -3.61 0.24 9.68
N SER A 192 -4.17 -0.56 10.58
CA SER A 192 -5.35 -1.37 10.28
C SER A 192 -6.59 -0.49 10.29
N VAL A 193 -7.48 -0.66 9.31
CA VAL A 193 -8.78 0.00 9.26
C VAL A 193 -9.62 -0.28 10.51
N TYR A 194 -9.39 -1.40 11.20
CA TYR A 194 -10.13 -1.77 12.42
C TYR A 194 -9.64 -1.09 13.72
N GLY A 195 -8.68 -0.16 13.66
CA GLY A 195 -8.27 0.68 14.80
C GLY A 195 -7.54 -0.02 15.96
N SER A 196 -7.39 -1.35 15.92
CA SER A 196 -6.56 -2.11 16.87
C SER A 196 -5.10 -2.21 16.38
N PRO A 197 -4.09 -2.39 17.25
CA PRO A 197 -2.75 -2.73 16.79
C PRO A 197 -2.85 -3.97 15.90
N LEU A 198 -2.36 -3.87 14.66
CA LEU A 198 -2.36 -4.89 13.59
C LEU A 198 -2.78 -6.28 14.11
N ARG A 199 -4.09 -6.54 14.15
CA ARG A 199 -4.65 -7.81 14.63
C ARG A 199 -5.29 -8.48 13.45
N ILE A 200 -4.53 -9.36 12.81
CA ILE A 200 -5.09 -10.23 11.79
C ILE A 200 -6.11 -11.13 12.49
N LYS A 201 -7.41 -10.93 12.21
CA LYS A 201 -8.49 -11.64 12.90
C LYS A 201 -8.35 -13.14 12.63
N ALA A 202 -8.25 -13.95 13.69
CA ALA A 202 -8.31 -15.39 13.54
C ALA A 202 -9.73 -15.82 13.15
N LEU A 203 -9.83 -16.70 12.14
CA LEU A 203 -11.02 -17.14 11.41
C LEU A 203 -12.15 -17.81 12.23
N HIS A 204 -12.02 -17.91 13.55
CA HIS A 204 -12.92 -18.71 14.39
C HIS A 204 -14.35 -18.15 14.57
N ARG A 205 -14.72 -17.03 13.95
CA ARG A 205 -15.98 -16.34 14.29
C ARG A 205 -16.73 -15.63 13.16
N LEU A 206 -16.55 -16.00 11.90
CA LEU A 206 -17.33 -15.39 10.81
C LEU A 206 -17.75 -16.42 9.75
N SER A 207 -18.66 -17.32 10.14
CA SER A 207 -19.69 -17.73 9.19
C SER A 207 -20.94 -16.95 9.56
N PRO A 208 -21.39 -15.96 8.78
CA PRO A 208 -22.74 -15.46 8.95
C PRO A 208 -23.72 -16.62 8.72
N PRO A 209 -24.83 -16.71 9.46
CA PRO A 209 -25.87 -17.69 9.17
C PRO A 209 -26.34 -17.49 7.73
N ILE A 210 -26.34 -18.56 6.94
CA ILE A 210 -26.86 -18.55 5.57
C ILE A 210 -28.34 -18.16 5.65
N PRO A 211 -28.78 -17.05 5.05
CA PRO A 211 -30.20 -16.71 4.99
C PRO A 211 -30.93 -17.80 4.19
N GLY A 212 -31.88 -18.49 4.82
CA GLY A 212 -32.68 -19.54 4.17
C GLY A 212 -32.33 -20.99 4.53
N ALA A 213 -31.36 -21.23 5.43
CA ALA A 213 -31.24 -22.54 6.08
C ALA A 213 -32.31 -22.68 7.17
N GLU A 214 -33.57 -22.89 6.76
CA GLU A 214 -34.62 -23.31 7.69
C GLU A 214 -34.19 -24.63 8.34
N THR A 215 -33.83 -24.57 9.62
CA THR A 215 -33.77 -25.77 10.44
C THR A 215 -35.19 -26.33 10.47
N SER A 216 -35.44 -27.42 9.76
CA SER A 216 -36.68 -28.19 9.89
C SER A 216 -36.71 -28.78 11.31
N GLY A 217 -37.17 -27.94 12.24
CA GLY A 217 -37.41 -28.29 13.63
C GLY A 217 -38.59 -29.24 13.69
N ARG A 218 -38.34 -30.52 13.41
CA ARG A 218 -39.26 -31.61 13.74
C ARG A 218 -39.32 -31.66 15.27
N LYS A 219 -40.28 -30.94 15.87
CA LYS A 219 -40.59 -31.05 17.31
C LYS A 219 -40.90 -32.52 17.61
N PRO A 220 -40.22 -33.19 18.56
CA PRO A 220 -40.69 -34.48 19.03
C PRO A 220 -41.98 -34.24 19.84
N GLY A 221 -43.05 -34.91 19.42
CA GLY A 221 -44.35 -34.85 20.08
C GLY A 221 -44.25 -35.26 21.54
N ARG A 222 -44.73 -34.40 22.44
CA ARG A 222 -44.97 -34.77 23.84
C ARG A 222 -46.16 -35.71 23.91
N THR A 223 -45.92 -37.01 24.06
CA THR A 223 -46.94 -37.95 24.50
C THR A 223 -47.26 -37.68 25.96
N ALA A 224 -48.48 -37.20 26.22
CA ALA A 224 -49.07 -37.12 27.55
C ALA A 224 -49.20 -38.54 28.13
N ARG A 225 -48.52 -38.83 29.24
CA ARG A 225 -48.90 -39.93 30.12
C ARG A 225 -49.72 -39.36 31.26
N LYS A 226 -51.03 -39.66 31.23
CA LYS A 226 -51.87 -39.72 32.43
C LYS A 226 -51.19 -40.65 33.44
N ARG A 227 -51.15 -40.24 34.70
CA ARG A 227 -51.18 -41.19 35.81
C ARG A 227 -52.38 -40.82 36.66
N ASP A 228 -53.28 -41.78 36.72
CA ASP A 228 -54.29 -41.94 37.75
C ASP A 228 -53.62 -42.28 39.09
N GLU A 229 -54.38 -42.10 40.17
CA GLU A 229 -54.11 -42.30 41.61
C GLU A 229 -53.67 -41.06 42.41
#